data_AF-A0A1H0RZI7-F1
#
_entry.id   AF-A0A1H0RZI7-F1
#
_cell.length_a   1.000
_cell.length_b   1.000
_cell.length_c   1.000
_cell.angle_alpha   90.00
_cell.angle_beta   90.00
_cell.angle_gamma   90.00
#
_symmetry.space_group_name_H-M   'P 1'
#
loop_
_entity.id
_entity.type
_entity.pdbx_description
1 polymer ?
#
loop_
_entity_poly.entity_id
_entity_poly.type
_entity_poly.pdbx_seq_one_letter_code
_entity_poly.pdbx_strand_id
1 'polypeptide(L)'
;MTAQWHVEGPAVAGAATLDGVFQAVMTAQNIRAASVAIASGRTIYAKRAYTWAEPGNPVTTTTTTFRLASVSKLFTAAAIQRLADERKIDLNASVFGYLGLFDPNPHDTNKDLITIGQCATSLSGMPHDYDTSGTKLRDISIGLGHHASIAEQARHMYFVSPLAFTPGSPPPGTGDTGYSNTAFDVCAAVIEKASGMRYVDYLTKVVARSMGLYDVAGARTARGDRLPGEVGGYDSPGTLLPSQLDLAPTATEVDVYGGDFYLEGRPASGGLLASPASVARFIDRHNVYGLGGRNSGTRYGTFVGTSAGATTTMPTTGRWDFAWATNREIDNTLKDQLTNGIVSYLGTFGASLTTPFDVDEGFAIRGVLLLGGFRTQHELNAMSYEDMRNTLIVEMSKHSNQPIGWYQGQDDATLGGMGAAMVYLRHTGSRDDAALRQMSADDQRNTLIVEMDAQTGQGRALQGFSTLDLVLIALGSDLAIRGRVPGLVSSWIRGVLLVGRFRTQQELNTMSHDDMRNTLIVEMTKHSNQSTESYQALNDAQLEGVGAVMVLMRNARIRDDGALRQMSADDQRNTLIVELDAQTRLGRELQGLSNLGLARTALGDRPAMHSGA
;
A
#
# COMPACT_ATOMS: atom_id res chain seq x y z
N MET A 1 -27.46 -15.25 15.63
CA MET A 1 -26.37 -14.76 16.53
C MET A 1 -26.33 -13.25 16.42
N THR A 2 -25.99 -12.52 17.47
CA THR A 2 -25.94 -11.05 17.44
C THR A 2 -24.65 -10.55 16.82
N ALA A 3 -24.70 -9.43 16.10
CA ALA A 3 -23.51 -8.77 15.58
C ALA A 3 -22.57 -8.33 16.72
N GLN A 4 -21.27 -8.37 16.46
CA GLN A 4 -20.20 -7.98 17.38
C GLN A 4 -19.39 -6.85 16.78
N TRP A 5 -19.02 -5.89 17.63
CA TRP A 5 -18.18 -4.75 17.25
C TRP A 5 -16.72 -5.14 17.42
N HIS A 6 -15.94 -5.01 16.35
CA HIS A 6 -14.51 -5.21 16.35
C HIS A 6 -13.82 -4.04 15.65
N VAL A 7 -12.74 -3.55 16.26
CA VAL A 7 -11.89 -2.50 15.71
C VAL A 7 -10.50 -3.07 15.50
N GLU A 8 -9.97 -2.94 14.29
CA GLU A 8 -8.59 -3.27 13.94
C GLU A 8 -7.79 -1.99 13.69
N GLY A 9 -6.50 -2.03 14.00
CA GLY A 9 -5.54 -0.96 13.78
C GLY A 9 -4.89 -0.43 15.07
N PRO A 10 -3.94 0.49 14.94
CA PRO A 10 -3.31 1.15 16.06
C PRO A 10 -4.26 2.11 16.79
N ALA A 11 -4.11 2.23 18.10
CA ALA A 11 -4.74 3.30 18.87
C ALA A 11 -4.25 4.67 18.37
N VAL A 12 -5.15 5.66 18.34
CA VAL A 12 -4.87 7.04 17.90
C VAL A 12 -5.38 8.04 18.92
N ALA A 13 -4.86 9.28 18.91
CA ALA A 13 -5.39 10.34 19.75
C ALA A 13 -6.90 10.52 19.48
N GLY A 14 -7.73 10.51 20.52
CA GLY A 14 -9.19 10.60 20.35
C GLY A 14 -9.82 9.39 19.63
N ALA A 15 -9.19 8.20 19.67
CA ALA A 15 -9.70 6.99 19.03
C ALA A 15 -11.18 6.72 19.32
N ALA A 16 -11.63 6.85 20.58
CA ALA A 16 -13.03 6.67 20.93
C ALA A 16 -13.99 7.63 20.19
N THR A 17 -13.55 8.85 19.89
CA THR A 17 -14.32 9.81 19.08
C THR A 17 -14.38 9.38 17.62
N LEU A 18 -13.24 9.00 17.03
CA LEU A 18 -13.19 8.52 15.65
C LEU A 18 -13.98 7.22 15.49
N ASP A 19 -13.78 6.25 16.38
CA ASP A 19 -14.47 4.97 16.40
C ASP A 19 -15.98 5.16 16.63
N GLY A 20 -16.37 6.12 17.48
CA GLY A 20 -17.77 6.47 17.71
C GLY A 20 -18.48 7.03 16.48
N VAL A 21 -17.77 7.80 15.62
CA VAL A 21 -18.32 8.27 14.33
C VAL A 21 -18.70 7.09 13.45
N PHE A 22 -17.82 6.10 13.32
CA PHE A 22 -18.08 4.90 12.51
C PHE A 22 -19.10 3.98 13.16
N GLN A 23 -19.02 3.76 14.47
CA GLN A 23 -19.93 2.89 15.20
C GLN A 23 -21.38 3.39 15.08
N ALA A 24 -21.62 4.69 15.20
CA ALA A 24 -22.95 5.27 15.05
C ALA A 24 -23.55 5.02 13.65
N VAL A 25 -22.77 5.27 12.59
CA VAL A 25 -23.23 5.09 11.21
C VAL A 25 -23.40 3.61 10.86
N MET A 26 -22.43 2.77 11.23
CA MET A 26 -22.44 1.35 10.90
C MET A 26 -23.58 0.59 11.59
N THR A 27 -23.83 0.87 12.86
CA THR A 27 -24.92 0.21 13.60
C THR A 27 -26.29 0.67 13.12
N ALA A 28 -26.47 1.96 12.82
CA ALA A 28 -27.73 2.51 12.31
C ALA A 28 -28.12 1.95 10.93
N GLN A 29 -27.14 1.62 10.09
CA GLN A 29 -27.35 1.16 8.72
C GLN A 29 -27.04 -0.32 8.49
N ASN A 30 -26.71 -1.05 9.56
CA ASN A 30 -26.28 -2.46 9.49
C ASN A 30 -25.13 -2.68 8.49
N ILE A 31 -24.15 -1.77 8.50
CA ILE A 31 -22.93 -1.86 7.67
C ILE A 31 -21.97 -2.82 8.37
N ARG A 32 -21.57 -3.89 7.70
CA ARG A 32 -20.71 -4.90 8.33
C ARG A 32 -19.24 -4.55 8.34
N ALA A 33 -18.76 -3.77 7.38
CA ALA A 33 -17.36 -3.45 7.21
C ALA A 33 -17.14 -1.99 6.81
N ALA A 34 -16.21 -1.33 7.50
CA ALA A 34 -15.73 -0.02 7.12
C ALA A 34 -14.25 0.15 7.43
N SER A 35 -13.59 1.08 6.76
CA SER A 35 -12.23 1.49 7.10
C SER A 35 -12.02 2.98 6.82
N VAL A 36 -11.08 3.57 7.54
CA VAL A 36 -10.65 4.97 7.40
C VAL A 36 -9.15 5.06 7.50
N ALA A 37 -8.57 5.96 6.71
CA ALA A 37 -7.19 6.37 6.86
C ALA A 37 -7.08 7.90 6.76
N ILE A 38 -6.22 8.47 7.60
CA ILE A 38 -5.94 9.90 7.69
C ILE A 38 -4.45 10.08 7.47
N ALA A 39 -4.10 10.95 6.54
CA ALA A 39 -2.76 11.23 6.10
C ALA A 39 -2.43 12.73 6.16
N SER A 40 -1.15 13.03 6.27
CA SER A 40 -0.60 14.35 5.97
C SER A 40 0.76 14.17 5.29
N GLY A 41 0.95 14.75 4.11
CA GLY A 41 2.23 14.64 3.40
C GLY A 41 2.56 13.22 2.95
N ARG A 42 1.55 12.44 2.51
CA ARG A 42 1.58 10.98 2.23
C ARG A 42 1.80 10.06 3.43
N THR A 43 2.09 10.62 4.60
CA THR A 43 2.29 9.86 5.83
C THR A 43 0.96 9.57 6.50
N ILE A 44 0.72 8.31 6.89
CA ILE A 44 -0.51 7.89 7.58
C ILE A 44 -0.39 8.13 9.09
N TYR A 45 -1.32 8.91 9.64
CA TYR A 45 -1.41 9.28 11.06
C TYR A 45 -2.58 8.62 11.79
N ALA A 46 -3.56 8.12 11.05
CA ALA A 46 -4.58 7.23 11.60
C ALA A 46 -4.98 6.21 10.54
N LYS A 47 -5.11 4.95 10.94
CA LYS A 47 -5.72 3.90 10.12
C LYS A 47 -6.56 3.02 11.03
N ARG A 48 -7.85 2.90 10.72
CA ARG A 48 -8.80 2.10 11.51
C ARG A 48 -9.63 1.26 10.56
N ALA A 49 -9.99 0.07 11.01
CA ALA A 49 -10.96 -0.77 10.35
C ALA A 49 -11.98 -1.27 11.36
N TYR A 50 -13.21 -1.41 10.90
CA TYR A 50 -14.37 -1.65 11.74
C TYR A 50 -15.14 -2.82 11.17
N THR A 51 -15.51 -3.75 12.04
CA THR A 51 -16.39 -4.88 11.71
C THR A 51 -17.58 -4.87 12.66
N TRP A 52 -18.78 -4.86 12.11
CA TRP A 52 -20.05 -4.98 12.85
C TRP A 52 -20.85 -6.13 12.25
N ALA A 53 -20.51 -7.35 12.65
CA ALA A 53 -21.06 -8.55 11.99
C ALA A 53 -21.21 -9.72 12.98
N GLU A 54 -22.04 -10.70 12.61
CA GLU A 54 -22.23 -11.91 13.39
C GLU A 54 -20.94 -12.76 13.43
N PRO A 55 -20.73 -13.59 14.47
CA PRO A 55 -19.58 -14.49 14.55
C PRO A 55 -19.40 -15.33 13.27
N GLY A 56 -18.17 -15.43 12.78
CA GLY A 56 -17.82 -16.15 11.55
C GLY A 56 -17.77 -15.29 10.29
N ASN A 57 -18.18 -14.02 10.35
CA ASN A 57 -17.91 -13.07 9.27
C ASN A 57 -16.42 -12.65 9.25
N PRO A 58 -15.83 -12.40 8.07
CA PRO A 58 -14.44 -11.94 7.97
C PRO A 58 -14.23 -10.61 8.70
N VAL A 59 -13.11 -10.51 9.44
CA VAL A 59 -12.67 -9.25 10.05
C VAL A 59 -12.13 -8.32 8.98
N THR A 60 -12.59 -7.08 9.00
CA THR A 60 -12.05 -5.99 8.19
C THR A 60 -10.77 -5.47 8.83
N THR A 61 -9.73 -5.31 8.01
CA THR A 61 -8.41 -4.83 8.45
C THR A 61 -8.09 -3.50 7.77
N THR A 62 -7.08 -2.80 8.27
CA THR A 62 -6.60 -1.51 7.76
C THR A 62 -5.94 -1.60 6.38
N THR A 63 -5.69 -2.82 5.88
CA THR A 63 -5.23 -3.10 4.51
C THR A 63 -6.34 -3.64 3.61
N THR A 64 -7.56 -3.82 4.12
CA THR A 64 -8.71 -4.25 3.31
C THR A 64 -9.02 -3.19 2.25
N THR A 65 -9.17 -3.65 1.02
CA THR A 65 -9.53 -2.81 -0.12
C THR A 65 -11.03 -2.82 -0.38
N PHE A 66 -11.55 -1.70 -0.91
CA PHE A 66 -12.96 -1.49 -1.20
C PHE A 66 -13.14 -0.96 -2.62
N ARG A 67 -14.28 -1.29 -3.24
CA ARG A 67 -14.71 -0.67 -4.50
C ARG A 67 -14.95 0.82 -4.26
N LEU A 68 -14.22 1.65 -5.00
CA LEU A 68 -14.13 3.09 -4.77
C LEU A 68 -15.32 3.88 -5.33
N ALA A 69 -16.08 3.27 -6.23
CA ALA A 69 -17.12 3.96 -6.98
C ALA A 69 -16.57 5.26 -7.59
N SER A 70 -17.31 6.37 -7.54
CA SER A 70 -16.89 7.65 -8.12
C SER A 70 -15.58 8.22 -7.59
N VAL A 71 -15.05 7.73 -6.46
CA VAL A 71 -13.68 8.06 -6.00
C VAL A 71 -12.66 7.65 -7.07
N SER A 72 -12.93 6.62 -7.89
CA SER A 72 -12.10 6.19 -9.03
C SER A 72 -11.66 7.32 -9.96
N LYS A 73 -12.52 8.33 -10.16
CA LYS A 73 -12.28 9.46 -11.07
C LYS A 73 -11.05 10.29 -10.72
N LEU A 74 -10.65 10.34 -9.45
CA LEU A 74 -9.44 11.07 -9.06
C LEU A 74 -8.17 10.45 -9.68
N PHE A 75 -8.13 9.12 -9.83
CA PHE A 75 -7.02 8.42 -10.48
C PHE A 75 -7.03 8.70 -11.99
N THR A 76 -8.20 8.67 -12.62
CA THR A 76 -8.37 9.00 -14.05
C THR A 76 -7.92 10.43 -14.36
N ALA A 77 -8.35 11.41 -13.56
CA ALA A 77 -7.98 12.80 -13.77
C ALA A 77 -6.46 13.01 -13.61
N ALA A 78 -5.85 12.38 -12.60
CA ALA A 78 -4.40 12.40 -12.42
C ALA A 78 -3.65 11.74 -13.59
N ALA A 79 -4.19 10.68 -14.19
CA ALA A 79 -3.61 10.04 -15.37
C ALA A 79 -3.62 10.96 -16.60
N ILE A 80 -4.73 11.66 -16.84
CA ILE A 80 -4.84 12.68 -17.88
C ILE A 80 -3.83 13.81 -17.62
N GLN A 81 -3.78 14.34 -16.39
CA GLN A 81 -2.81 15.38 -16.03
C GLN A 81 -1.38 14.91 -16.29
N ARG A 82 -1.02 13.70 -15.85
CA ARG A 82 0.31 13.14 -16.06
C ARG A 82 0.67 13.03 -17.55
N LEU A 83 -0.23 12.53 -18.38
CA LEU A 83 0.00 12.42 -19.82
C LEU A 83 0.18 13.80 -20.47
N ALA A 84 -0.53 14.82 -19.98
CA ALA A 84 -0.35 16.20 -20.43
C ALA A 84 1.01 16.77 -19.99
N ASP A 85 1.42 16.51 -18.74
CA ASP A 85 2.73 16.91 -18.22
C ASP A 85 3.89 16.25 -19.00
N GLU A 86 3.70 14.99 -19.41
CA GLU A 86 4.59 14.25 -20.30
C GLU A 86 4.50 14.69 -21.78
N ARG A 87 3.66 15.68 -22.11
CA ARG A 87 3.39 16.19 -23.46
C ARG A 87 2.91 15.12 -24.45
N LYS A 88 2.31 14.03 -23.96
CA LYS A 88 1.71 12.96 -24.79
C LYS A 88 0.31 13.32 -25.28
N ILE A 89 -0.35 14.24 -24.59
CA ILE A 89 -1.65 14.82 -24.97
C ILE A 89 -1.60 16.34 -24.76
N ASP A 90 -2.46 17.07 -25.48
CA ASP A 90 -2.76 18.47 -25.24
C ASP A 90 -4.17 18.59 -24.66
N LEU A 91 -4.31 19.19 -23.47
CA LEU A 91 -5.59 19.35 -22.79
C LEU A 91 -6.58 20.23 -23.57
N ASN A 92 -6.08 21.07 -24.48
CA ASN A 92 -6.92 21.94 -25.32
C ASN A 92 -7.29 21.29 -26.66
N ALA A 93 -6.72 20.13 -26.99
CA ALA A 93 -7.09 19.40 -28.20
C ALA A 93 -8.50 18.82 -28.09
N SER A 94 -9.19 18.75 -29.24
CA SER A 94 -10.47 18.05 -29.35
C SER A 94 -10.32 16.60 -28.89
N VAL A 95 -11.17 16.16 -27.95
CA VAL A 95 -11.12 14.81 -27.39
C VAL A 95 -11.45 13.76 -28.46
N PHE A 96 -12.49 14.01 -29.26
CA PHE A 96 -12.90 13.09 -30.32
C PHE A 96 -11.98 13.16 -31.54
N GLY A 97 -11.48 14.35 -31.87
CA GLY A 97 -10.42 14.51 -32.87
C GLY A 97 -9.15 13.74 -32.47
N TYR A 98 -8.72 13.84 -31.21
CA TYR A 98 -7.59 13.06 -30.68
C TYR A 98 -7.86 11.57 -30.77
N LEU A 99 -9.09 11.10 -30.50
CA LEU A 99 -9.47 9.69 -30.65
C LEU A 99 -9.61 9.24 -32.12
N GLY A 100 -9.63 10.17 -33.08
CA GLY A 100 -9.80 9.88 -34.51
C GLY A 100 -11.25 9.57 -34.87
N LEU A 101 -12.20 10.12 -34.12
CA LEU A 101 -13.63 10.03 -34.41
C LEU A 101 -14.05 11.31 -35.14
N PHE A 102 -14.69 11.13 -36.29
CA PHE A 102 -15.14 12.20 -37.16
C PHE A 102 -16.42 11.74 -37.88
N ASP A 103 -17.40 12.63 -37.93
CA ASP A 103 -18.61 12.46 -38.74
C ASP A 103 -18.62 13.57 -39.81
N PRO A 104 -18.63 13.24 -41.11
CA PRO A 104 -18.75 14.26 -42.17
C PRO A 104 -20.08 15.01 -42.15
N ASN A 105 -21.13 14.48 -41.50
CA ASN A 105 -22.45 15.10 -41.38
C ASN A 105 -22.94 15.03 -39.92
N PRO A 106 -22.25 15.69 -38.97
CA PRO A 106 -22.52 15.51 -37.55
C PRO A 106 -23.90 16.06 -37.18
N HIS A 107 -24.67 15.26 -36.45
CA HIS A 107 -25.94 15.69 -35.88
C HIS A 107 -25.78 16.81 -34.83
N ASP A 108 -24.62 16.88 -34.16
CA ASP A 108 -24.27 17.94 -33.20
C ASP A 108 -22.79 18.30 -33.33
N THR A 109 -22.52 19.44 -33.96
CA THR A 109 -21.16 19.94 -34.20
C THR A 109 -20.44 20.35 -32.91
N ASN A 110 -21.15 20.54 -31.79
CA ASN A 110 -20.50 20.93 -30.53
C ASN A 110 -19.63 19.81 -29.95
N LYS A 111 -19.87 18.56 -30.33
CA LYS A 111 -19.05 17.41 -29.88
C LYS A 111 -17.59 17.57 -30.28
N ASP A 112 -17.33 18.10 -31.47
CA ASP A 112 -15.96 18.30 -31.97
C ASP A 112 -15.19 19.37 -31.20
N LEU A 113 -15.90 20.25 -30.48
CA LEU A 113 -15.33 21.33 -29.67
C LEU A 113 -14.93 20.89 -28.26
N ILE A 114 -15.35 19.69 -27.82
CA ILE A 114 -15.05 19.19 -26.48
C ILE A 114 -13.56 18.92 -26.38
N THR A 115 -12.89 19.57 -25.42
CA THR A 115 -11.46 19.35 -25.20
C THR A 115 -11.19 18.18 -24.25
N ILE A 116 -9.98 17.61 -24.32
CA ILE A 116 -9.55 16.57 -23.37
C ILE A 116 -9.63 17.09 -21.91
N GLY A 117 -9.25 18.35 -21.67
CA GLY A 117 -9.34 18.97 -20.35
C GLY A 117 -10.78 19.13 -19.86
N GLN A 118 -11.71 19.47 -20.76
CA GLN A 118 -13.14 19.52 -20.44
C GLN A 118 -13.72 18.14 -20.12
N CYS A 119 -13.16 17.07 -20.70
CA CYS A 119 -13.56 15.69 -20.42
C CYS A 119 -13.20 15.24 -18.99
N ALA A 120 -12.01 15.63 -18.53
CA ALA A 120 -11.55 15.34 -17.16
C ALA A 120 -12.10 16.31 -16.10
N THR A 121 -12.93 17.27 -16.51
CA THR A 121 -13.60 18.25 -15.65
C THR A 121 -15.11 18.21 -15.91
N SER A 122 -15.91 18.92 -15.11
CA SER A 122 -17.36 18.90 -15.27
C SER A 122 -17.88 19.87 -16.36
N LEU A 123 -17.12 20.04 -17.44
CA LEU A 123 -17.39 21.05 -18.49
C LEU A 123 -17.55 20.42 -19.89
N SER A 124 -17.60 19.10 -19.99
CA SER A 124 -17.68 18.39 -21.27
C SER A 124 -19.03 18.50 -21.96
N GLY A 125 -20.11 18.85 -21.24
CA GLY A 125 -21.47 18.79 -21.76
C GLY A 125 -22.01 17.37 -21.96
N MET A 126 -21.23 16.32 -21.67
CA MET A 126 -21.65 14.93 -21.82
C MET A 126 -22.71 14.55 -20.77
N PRO A 127 -23.62 13.61 -21.09
CA PRO A 127 -24.64 13.16 -20.14
C PRO A 127 -24.02 12.49 -18.91
N HIS A 128 -24.75 12.51 -17.79
CA HIS A 128 -24.34 11.88 -16.53
C HIS A 128 -23.89 10.43 -16.75
N ASP A 129 -24.73 9.66 -17.41
CA ASP A 129 -24.50 8.28 -17.80
C ASP A 129 -25.05 8.07 -19.21
N TYR A 130 -24.70 6.95 -19.85
CA TYR A 130 -25.39 6.55 -21.07
C TYR A 130 -26.91 6.41 -20.81
N ASP A 131 -27.32 6.07 -19.58
CA ASP A 131 -28.73 5.82 -19.21
C ASP A 131 -29.64 7.05 -19.31
N THR A 132 -29.13 8.26 -19.07
CA THR A 132 -29.92 9.50 -19.13
C THR A 132 -30.23 9.91 -20.56
N SER A 133 -29.59 9.26 -21.54
CA SER A 133 -29.95 9.33 -22.96
C SER A 133 -31.00 8.29 -23.39
N GLY A 134 -31.51 7.48 -22.45
CA GLY A 134 -32.47 6.40 -22.69
C GLY A 134 -31.86 5.03 -22.99
N THR A 135 -30.53 4.87 -22.91
CA THR A 135 -29.80 3.64 -23.26
C THR A 135 -28.80 3.25 -22.16
N LYS A 136 -28.95 2.12 -21.47
CA LYS A 136 -27.94 1.66 -20.49
C LYS A 136 -26.69 1.11 -21.21
N LEU A 137 -25.55 1.04 -20.53
CA LEU A 137 -24.35 0.37 -21.08
C LEU A 137 -24.62 -1.09 -21.50
N ARG A 138 -25.54 -1.76 -20.80
CA ARG A 138 -26.06 -3.07 -21.18
C ARG A 138 -26.69 -3.06 -22.58
N ASP A 139 -27.52 -2.07 -22.88
CA ASP A 139 -28.23 -2.00 -24.17
C ASP A 139 -27.24 -1.77 -25.32
N ILE A 140 -26.20 -0.95 -25.09
CA ILE A 140 -25.08 -0.80 -26.01
C ILE A 140 -24.41 -2.17 -26.27
N SER A 141 -24.14 -2.91 -25.19
CA SER A 141 -23.48 -4.22 -25.27
C SER A 141 -24.35 -5.28 -25.97
N ILE A 142 -25.67 -5.28 -25.73
CA ILE A 142 -26.63 -6.13 -26.44
C ILE A 142 -26.62 -5.80 -27.94
N GLY A 143 -26.63 -4.53 -28.30
CA GLY A 143 -26.57 -4.10 -29.70
C GLY A 143 -25.30 -4.51 -30.43
N LEU A 144 -24.17 -4.63 -29.70
CA LEU A 144 -22.89 -5.09 -30.22
C LEU A 144 -22.76 -6.62 -30.25
N GLY A 145 -23.49 -7.33 -29.38
CA GLY A 145 -23.35 -8.77 -29.18
C GLY A 145 -22.22 -9.18 -28.22
N HIS A 146 -21.54 -8.21 -27.61
CA HIS A 146 -20.50 -8.39 -26.60
C HIS A 146 -20.43 -7.18 -25.67
N HIS A 147 -19.76 -7.34 -24.52
CA HIS A 147 -19.54 -6.25 -23.57
C HIS A 147 -18.76 -5.10 -24.21
N ALA A 148 -19.36 -3.92 -24.27
CA ALA A 148 -18.78 -2.76 -24.95
C ALA A 148 -17.42 -2.37 -24.35
N SER A 149 -16.38 -2.37 -25.19
CA SER A 149 -15.05 -1.88 -24.83
C SER A 149 -15.05 -0.36 -24.58
N ILE A 150 -14.01 0.14 -23.89
CA ILE A 150 -13.81 1.58 -23.67
C ILE A 150 -13.86 2.38 -24.99
N ALA A 151 -13.27 1.85 -26.06
CA ALA A 151 -13.28 2.49 -27.36
C ALA A 151 -14.68 2.51 -28.01
N GLU A 152 -15.45 1.43 -27.87
CA GLU A 152 -16.83 1.36 -28.36
C GLU A 152 -17.77 2.28 -27.58
N GLN A 153 -17.58 2.40 -26.28
CA GLN A 153 -18.29 3.36 -25.43
C GLN A 153 -18.02 4.81 -25.87
N ALA A 154 -16.75 5.17 -26.12
CA ALA A 154 -16.41 6.50 -26.63
C ALA A 154 -16.99 6.77 -28.04
N ARG A 155 -17.01 5.74 -28.90
CA ARG A 155 -17.70 5.81 -30.21
C ARG A 155 -19.21 6.03 -30.05
N HIS A 156 -19.85 5.32 -29.14
CA HIS A 156 -21.28 5.48 -28.87
C HIS A 156 -21.59 6.89 -28.38
N MET A 157 -20.78 7.42 -27.45
CA MET A 157 -20.92 8.81 -27.01
C MET A 157 -20.84 9.80 -28.20
N TYR A 158 -19.89 9.60 -29.10
CA TYR A 158 -19.71 10.48 -30.25
C TYR A 158 -20.85 10.39 -31.28
N PHE A 159 -21.20 9.18 -31.73
CA PHE A 159 -22.13 9.00 -32.85
C PHE A 159 -23.61 8.95 -32.45
N VAL A 160 -23.92 8.61 -31.20
CA VAL A 160 -25.30 8.29 -30.79
C VAL A 160 -25.78 9.19 -29.66
N SER A 161 -25.03 9.31 -28.57
CA SER A 161 -25.53 10.00 -27.37
C SER A 161 -25.61 11.52 -27.57
N PRO A 162 -26.70 12.19 -27.17
CA PRO A 162 -26.79 13.65 -27.21
C PRO A 162 -25.94 14.29 -26.11
N LEU A 163 -25.57 15.56 -26.29
CA LEU A 163 -25.03 16.37 -25.20
C LEU A 163 -26.16 16.80 -24.25
N ALA A 164 -25.86 16.85 -22.96
CA ALA A 164 -26.76 17.36 -21.93
C ALA A 164 -26.77 18.90 -21.89
N PHE A 165 -25.64 19.52 -22.23
CA PHE A 165 -25.48 20.98 -22.31
C PHE A 165 -24.29 21.36 -23.18
N THR A 166 -24.17 22.66 -23.50
CA THR A 166 -23.09 23.18 -24.35
C THR A 166 -21.71 23.01 -23.69
N PRO A 167 -20.73 22.36 -24.35
CA PRO A 167 -19.38 22.20 -23.82
C PRO A 167 -18.71 23.53 -23.47
N GLY A 168 -17.92 23.54 -22.40
CA GLY A 168 -17.23 24.73 -21.89
C GLY A 168 -18.15 25.77 -21.24
N SER A 169 -19.47 25.60 -21.31
CA SER A 169 -20.43 26.43 -20.57
C SER A 169 -20.69 25.85 -19.19
N PRO A 170 -21.07 26.68 -18.19
CA PRO A 170 -21.59 26.19 -16.93
C PRO A 170 -22.79 25.26 -17.15
N PRO A 171 -22.93 24.17 -16.39
CA PRO A 171 -24.10 23.30 -16.44
C PRO A 171 -25.39 24.09 -16.15
N PRO A 172 -26.52 23.77 -16.81
CA PRO A 172 -27.77 24.48 -16.64
C PRO A 172 -28.46 24.10 -15.32
N GLY A 173 -28.98 25.11 -14.62
CA GLY A 173 -29.79 24.92 -13.41
C GLY A 173 -29.03 25.07 -12.10
N THR A 174 -29.74 25.44 -11.03
CA THR A 174 -29.16 25.58 -9.69
C THR A 174 -28.85 24.20 -9.11
N GLY A 175 -27.57 23.88 -8.94
CA GLY A 175 -27.12 22.63 -8.31
C GLY A 175 -26.65 21.54 -9.27
N ASP A 176 -26.76 21.73 -10.59
CA ASP A 176 -26.08 20.85 -11.55
C ASP A 176 -24.56 21.14 -11.53
N THR A 177 -23.79 20.09 -11.28
CA THR A 177 -22.33 20.17 -11.19
C THR A 177 -21.64 19.81 -12.50
N GLY A 178 -22.38 19.41 -13.54
CA GLY A 178 -21.84 18.91 -14.81
C GLY A 178 -21.18 17.54 -14.68
N TYR A 179 -21.52 16.80 -13.62
CA TYR A 179 -20.97 15.49 -13.32
C TYR A 179 -21.30 14.50 -14.44
N SER A 180 -20.30 13.76 -14.91
CA SER A 180 -20.47 12.74 -15.95
C SER A 180 -19.56 11.54 -15.73
N ASN A 181 -20.16 10.35 -15.61
CA ASN A 181 -19.47 9.06 -15.73
C ASN A 181 -19.00 8.85 -17.17
N THR A 182 -19.86 9.17 -18.14
CA THR A 182 -19.58 9.05 -19.58
C THR A 182 -18.32 9.81 -20.00
N ALA A 183 -18.13 11.03 -19.51
CA ALA A 183 -16.90 11.80 -19.77
C ALA A 183 -15.65 11.10 -19.22
N PHE A 184 -15.73 10.49 -18.04
CA PHE A 184 -14.61 9.74 -17.48
C PHE A 184 -14.34 8.41 -18.22
N ASP A 185 -15.36 7.78 -18.78
CA ASP A 185 -15.18 6.62 -19.67
C ASP A 185 -14.48 7.03 -20.99
N VAL A 186 -14.82 8.21 -21.54
CA VAL A 186 -14.11 8.79 -22.69
C VAL A 186 -12.66 9.16 -22.34
N CYS A 187 -12.39 9.68 -21.14
CA CYS A 187 -11.02 9.89 -20.65
C CYS A 187 -10.22 8.59 -20.64
N ALA A 188 -10.84 7.46 -20.32
CA ALA A 188 -10.18 6.16 -20.38
C ALA A 188 -9.68 5.84 -21.79
N ALA A 189 -10.49 6.12 -22.83
CA ALA A 189 -10.09 5.92 -24.22
C ALA A 189 -8.89 6.82 -24.62
N VAL A 190 -8.87 8.06 -24.12
CA VAL A 190 -7.72 8.97 -24.32
C VAL A 190 -6.46 8.41 -23.68
N ILE A 191 -6.57 7.92 -22.44
CA ILE A 191 -5.43 7.31 -21.71
C ILE A 191 -4.90 6.09 -22.46
N GLU A 192 -5.78 5.20 -22.94
CA GLU A 192 -5.35 4.01 -23.69
C GLU A 192 -4.62 4.38 -24.99
N LYS A 193 -5.16 5.36 -25.74
CA LYS A 193 -4.53 5.84 -26.97
C LYS A 193 -3.18 6.52 -26.73
N ALA A 194 -3.09 7.37 -25.71
CA ALA A 194 -1.89 8.15 -25.41
C ALA A 194 -0.75 7.30 -24.81
N SER A 195 -1.11 6.29 -24.02
CA SER A 195 -0.13 5.43 -23.35
C SER A 195 0.24 4.18 -24.16
N GLY A 196 -0.63 3.72 -25.05
CA GLY A 196 -0.52 2.41 -25.69
C GLY A 196 -0.78 1.24 -24.73
N MET A 197 -1.28 1.50 -23.52
CA MET A 197 -1.57 0.51 -22.48
C MET A 197 -3.08 0.43 -22.23
N ARG A 198 -3.58 -0.72 -21.76
CA ARG A 198 -4.94 -0.79 -21.24
C ARG A 198 -5.10 0.16 -20.06
N TYR A 199 -6.27 0.77 -19.90
CA TYR A 199 -6.50 1.84 -18.92
C TYR A 199 -6.08 1.43 -17.49
N VAL A 200 -6.57 0.27 -17.02
CA VAL A 200 -6.26 -0.22 -15.66
C VAL A 200 -4.76 -0.53 -15.51
N ASP A 201 -4.10 -1.03 -16.56
CA ASP A 201 -2.66 -1.28 -16.54
C ASP A 201 -1.87 0.03 -16.42
N TYR A 202 -2.24 1.07 -17.16
CA TYR A 202 -1.59 2.39 -17.06
C TYR A 202 -1.77 2.99 -15.67
N LEU A 203 -3.00 2.98 -15.15
CA LEU A 203 -3.27 3.49 -13.81
C LEU A 203 -2.45 2.77 -12.75
N THR A 204 -2.50 1.45 -12.72
CA THR A 204 -1.85 0.69 -11.65
C THR A 204 -0.33 0.74 -11.76
N LYS A 205 0.23 0.57 -12.96
CA LYS A 205 1.67 0.41 -13.15
C LYS A 205 2.43 1.74 -13.26
N VAL A 206 1.79 2.79 -13.77
CA VAL A 206 2.44 4.07 -14.03
C VAL A 206 1.97 5.12 -13.04
N VAL A 207 0.67 5.25 -12.81
CA VAL A 207 0.14 6.33 -11.95
C VAL A 207 0.28 5.96 -10.48
N ALA A 208 -0.38 4.89 -10.03
CA ALA A 208 -0.39 4.46 -8.62
C ALA A 208 0.99 4.00 -8.12
N ARG A 209 1.68 3.13 -8.86
CA ARG A 209 3.03 2.64 -8.46
C ARG A 209 4.10 3.71 -8.42
N SER A 210 4.01 4.78 -9.21
CA SER A 210 4.94 5.93 -9.08
C SER A 210 4.83 6.63 -7.73
N MET A 211 3.75 6.38 -6.99
CA MET A 211 3.50 6.89 -5.64
C MET A 211 3.65 5.82 -4.56
N GLY A 212 4.19 4.63 -4.87
CA GLY A 212 4.26 3.53 -3.90
C GLY A 212 2.86 3.16 -3.41
N LEU A 213 1.97 2.84 -4.34
CA LEU A 213 0.61 2.37 -4.03
C LEU A 213 0.39 1.06 -4.79
N TYR A 214 0.46 -0.07 -4.08
CA TYR A 214 0.42 -1.40 -4.70
C TYR A 214 -0.95 -2.09 -4.64
N ASP A 215 -1.88 -1.58 -3.85
CA ASP A 215 -3.21 -2.14 -3.62
C ASP A 215 -4.31 -1.45 -4.46
N VAL A 216 -3.93 -0.59 -5.41
CA VAL A 216 -4.85 0.00 -6.40
C VAL A 216 -5.03 -0.98 -7.56
N ALA A 217 -6.28 -1.31 -7.89
CA ALA A 217 -6.62 -2.25 -8.96
C ALA A 217 -7.94 -1.91 -9.65
N GLY A 218 -8.22 -2.54 -10.79
CA GLY A 218 -9.57 -2.57 -11.37
C GLY A 218 -10.37 -3.71 -10.74
N ALA A 219 -11.51 -3.38 -10.13
CA ALA A 219 -12.39 -4.33 -9.46
C ALA A 219 -13.01 -5.36 -10.42
N ARG A 220 -13.67 -6.38 -9.86
CA ARG A 220 -14.41 -7.41 -10.60
C ARG A 220 -15.87 -7.40 -10.20
N THR A 221 -16.77 -7.47 -11.18
CA THR A 221 -18.22 -7.37 -10.98
C THR A 221 -18.75 -8.61 -10.27
N ALA A 222 -18.43 -9.80 -10.80
CA ALA A 222 -18.91 -11.06 -10.28
C ALA A 222 -18.38 -11.35 -8.87
N ARG A 223 -19.24 -11.87 -7.99
CA ARG A 223 -18.89 -12.21 -6.60
C ARG A 223 -17.73 -13.20 -6.50
N GLY A 224 -17.66 -14.15 -7.44
CA GLY A 224 -16.63 -15.20 -7.50
C GLY A 224 -15.25 -14.70 -7.92
N ASP A 225 -15.18 -13.53 -8.55
CA ASP A 225 -13.95 -13.01 -9.17
C ASP A 225 -13.28 -11.90 -8.34
N ARG A 226 -13.76 -11.65 -7.12
CA ARG A 226 -13.21 -10.63 -6.21
C ARG A 226 -11.71 -10.82 -5.98
N LEU A 227 -11.01 -9.70 -5.84
CA LEU A 227 -9.56 -9.71 -5.70
C LEU A 227 -9.14 -10.07 -4.26
N PRO A 228 -7.96 -10.69 -4.06
CA PRO A 228 -7.41 -10.90 -2.74
C PRO A 228 -7.30 -9.59 -1.95
N GLY A 229 -7.71 -9.59 -0.68
CA GLY A 229 -7.71 -8.39 0.16
C GLY A 229 -8.92 -7.47 -0.04
N GLU A 230 -9.80 -7.75 -1.01
CA GLU A 230 -11.11 -7.10 -1.12
C GLU A 230 -12.01 -7.50 0.05
N VAL A 231 -12.86 -6.57 0.50
CA VAL A 231 -13.79 -6.80 1.61
C VAL A 231 -14.64 -8.08 1.43
N GLY A 232 -14.88 -8.76 2.56
CA GLY A 232 -15.48 -10.10 2.61
C GLY A 232 -16.85 -10.26 1.96
N GLY A 233 -17.54 -9.15 1.69
CA GLY A 233 -18.76 -9.06 0.88
C GLY A 233 -19.29 -7.63 0.88
N TYR A 234 -20.17 -7.33 -0.06
CA TYR A 234 -20.89 -6.06 -0.10
C TYR A 234 -22.36 -6.29 0.25
N ASP A 235 -22.88 -5.50 1.17
CA ASP A 235 -24.21 -5.61 1.74
C ASP A 235 -25.22 -4.86 0.88
N SER A 236 -26.18 -5.59 0.30
CA SER A 236 -27.29 -5.03 -0.49
C SER A 236 -28.57 -5.86 -0.25
N PRO A 237 -29.78 -5.31 -0.41
CA PRO A 237 -31.05 -6.02 -0.22
C PRO A 237 -31.30 -7.26 -1.10
N GLY A 238 -30.35 -7.69 -1.95
CA GLY A 238 -30.50 -8.88 -2.78
C GLY A 238 -31.40 -8.69 -3.99
N THR A 239 -31.69 -7.44 -4.37
CA THR A 239 -32.48 -7.09 -5.55
C THR A 239 -31.90 -7.72 -6.80
N LEU A 240 -32.74 -8.40 -7.59
CA LEU A 240 -32.36 -8.93 -8.90
C LEU A 240 -32.69 -7.90 -9.99
N LEU A 241 -31.70 -7.57 -10.80
CA LEU A 241 -31.83 -6.66 -11.95
C LEU A 241 -31.36 -7.38 -13.22
N PRO A 242 -31.65 -6.86 -14.43
CA PRO A 242 -31.06 -7.38 -15.66
C PRO A 242 -29.54 -7.47 -15.54
N SER A 243 -28.98 -8.66 -15.77
CA SER A 243 -27.55 -8.90 -15.56
C SER A 243 -26.70 -7.99 -16.43
N GLN A 244 -25.60 -7.47 -15.91
CA GLN A 244 -24.56 -6.80 -16.68
C GLN A 244 -23.47 -7.79 -17.10
N LEU A 245 -23.51 -9.03 -16.63
CA LEU A 245 -22.53 -10.08 -16.92
C LEU A 245 -23.01 -10.97 -18.08
N ASP A 246 -24.27 -11.41 -18.01
CA ASP A 246 -24.92 -12.21 -19.04
C ASP A 246 -25.84 -11.32 -19.89
N LEU A 247 -25.53 -11.23 -21.18
CA LEU A 247 -26.25 -10.41 -22.15
C LEU A 247 -27.56 -11.03 -22.65
N ALA A 248 -27.92 -12.24 -22.22
CA ALA A 248 -29.19 -12.86 -22.57
C ALA A 248 -30.39 -12.01 -22.09
N PRO A 249 -31.48 -11.88 -22.88
CA PRO A 249 -32.58 -10.94 -22.59
C PRO A 249 -33.25 -11.12 -21.21
N THR A 250 -33.28 -12.34 -20.70
CA THR A 250 -33.93 -12.69 -19.42
C THR A 250 -32.94 -12.94 -18.28
N ALA A 251 -31.65 -12.75 -18.51
CA ALA A 251 -30.64 -12.96 -17.48
C ALA A 251 -30.73 -11.89 -16.40
N THR A 252 -30.69 -12.31 -15.15
CA THR A 252 -30.70 -11.42 -13.98
C THR A 252 -29.51 -11.71 -13.09
N GLU A 253 -29.09 -10.69 -12.33
CA GLU A 253 -28.00 -10.78 -11.38
C GLU A 253 -28.35 -9.98 -10.12
N VAL A 254 -27.76 -10.35 -8.99
CA VAL A 254 -27.87 -9.56 -7.77
C VAL A 254 -27.21 -8.20 -8.02
N ASP A 255 -27.92 -7.13 -7.69
CA ASP A 255 -27.54 -5.74 -7.98
C ASP A 255 -26.06 -5.43 -7.75
N VAL A 256 -25.57 -5.72 -6.53
CA VAL A 256 -24.18 -5.48 -6.09
C VAL A 256 -23.12 -6.31 -6.82
N TYR A 257 -23.53 -7.36 -7.54
CA TYR A 257 -22.64 -8.27 -8.28
C TYR A 257 -22.88 -8.22 -9.79
N GLY A 258 -23.41 -7.11 -10.28
CA GLY A 258 -23.59 -6.86 -11.71
C GLY A 258 -25.03 -6.76 -12.14
N GLY A 259 -25.95 -6.29 -11.30
CA GLY A 259 -27.29 -5.94 -11.75
C GLY A 259 -27.36 -4.53 -12.34
N ASP A 260 -26.74 -3.55 -11.69
CA ASP A 260 -26.78 -2.15 -12.17
C ASP A 260 -25.47 -1.67 -12.82
N PHE A 261 -24.31 -2.07 -12.30
CA PHE A 261 -23.02 -1.53 -12.74
C PHE A 261 -22.03 -2.62 -13.20
N TYR A 262 -21.41 -2.43 -14.37
CA TYR A 262 -20.34 -3.28 -14.89
C TYR A 262 -18.97 -2.63 -14.64
N LEU A 263 -18.26 -3.11 -13.62
CA LEU A 263 -17.00 -2.50 -13.13
C LEU A 263 -15.88 -2.58 -14.16
N GLU A 264 -15.78 -3.68 -14.90
CA GLU A 264 -14.74 -3.93 -15.90
C GLU A 264 -14.90 -3.04 -17.14
N GLY A 265 -16.15 -2.72 -17.52
CA GLY A 265 -16.45 -1.80 -18.61
C GLY A 265 -16.29 -0.34 -18.23
N ARG A 266 -16.38 -0.01 -16.93
CA ARG A 266 -16.37 1.38 -16.43
C ARG A 266 -15.35 1.61 -15.30
N PRO A 267 -14.09 1.17 -15.44
CA PRO A 267 -13.08 1.33 -14.39
C PRO A 267 -12.76 2.80 -14.14
N ALA A 268 -12.85 3.65 -15.16
CA ALA A 268 -12.44 5.06 -15.05
C ALA A 268 -13.43 5.96 -14.34
N SER A 269 -14.71 5.64 -14.41
CA SER A 269 -15.77 6.36 -13.72
C SER A 269 -16.06 5.77 -12.35
N GLY A 270 -15.91 4.45 -12.16
CA GLY A 270 -16.39 3.80 -10.94
C GLY A 270 -15.68 2.51 -10.50
N GLY A 271 -15.08 1.77 -11.42
CA GLY A 271 -14.68 0.39 -11.20
C GLY A 271 -13.30 0.16 -10.57
N LEU A 272 -12.70 1.13 -9.88
CA LEU A 272 -11.43 0.90 -9.16
C LEU A 272 -11.65 0.34 -7.75
N LEU A 273 -10.61 -0.32 -7.26
CA LEU A 273 -10.46 -0.92 -5.94
C LEU A 273 -9.19 -0.35 -5.28
N ALA A 274 -9.26 0.06 -4.01
CA ALA A 274 -8.09 0.41 -3.21
C ALA A 274 -8.40 0.40 -1.70
N SER A 275 -7.38 0.42 -0.83
CA SER A 275 -7.58 0.74 0.58
C SER A 275 -7.78 2.25 0.79
N PRO A 276 -8.47 2.67 1.86
CA PRO A 276 -8.52 4.07 2.24
C PRO A 276 -7.13 4.69 2.45
N ALA A 277 -6.14 3.91 2.91
CA ALA A 277 -4.77 4.41 3.08
C ALA A 277 -4.18 4.86 1.75
N SER A 278 -4.31 4.06 0.70
CA SER A 278 -3.78 4.42 -0.62
C SER A 278 -4.51 5.60 -1.25
N VAL A 279 -5.83 5.69 -1.06
CA VAL A 279 -6.59 6.87 -1.51
C VAL A 279 -6.13 8.13 -0.77
N ALA A 280 -5.98 8.08 0.55
CA ALA A 280 -5.51 9.21 1.36
C ALA A 280 -4.08 9.64 0.95
N ARG A 281 -3.18 8.69 0.67
CA ARG A 281 -1.84 9.00 0.14
C ARG A 281 -1.88 9.60 -1.26
N PHE A 282 -2.82 9.17 -2.10
CA PHE A 282 -2.92 9.64 -3.47
C PHE A 282 -3.35 11.10 -3.56
N ILE A 283 -4.39 11.48 -2.80
CA ILE A 283 -4.94 12.83 -2.82
C ILE A 283 -4.02 13.88 -2.16
N ASP A 284 -2.92 13.46 -1.54
CA ASP A 284 -1.85 14.36 -1.11
C ASP A 284 -1.25 15.17 -2.29
N ARG A 285 -1.22 14.60 -3.48
CA ARG A 285 -0.64 15.25 -4.67
C ARG A 285 -1.66 15.61 -5.72
N HIS A 286 -2.84 15.01 -5.67
CA HIS A 286 -3.84 15.11 -6.71
C HIS A 286 -5.13 15.70 -6.19
N ASN A 287 -5.81 16.47 -7.03
CA ASN A 287 -7.10 17.02 -6.68
C ASN A 287 -8.15 15.92 -6.51
N VAL A 288 -9.07 16.10 -5.56
CA VAL A 288 -10.23 15.22 -5.45
C VAL A 288 -11.24 15.49 -6.57
N TYR A 289 -11.25 16.68 -7.19
CA TYR A 289 -12.06 16.98 -8.38
C TYR A 289 -11.26 17.62 -9.49
N GLY A 290 -11.38 17.07 -10.69
CA GLY A 290 -10.76 17.64 -11.88
C GLY A 290 -9.24 17.46 -11.91
N LEU A 291 -8.60 18.28 -12.75
CA LEU A 291 -7.17 18.22 -13.04
C LEU A 291 -6.34 19.02 -12.03
N GLY A 292 -5.02 18.78 -12.05
CA GLY A 292 -4.04 19.52 -11.27
C GLY A 292 -3.71 18.93 -9.89
N GLY A 293 -2.97 19.73 -9.13
CA GLY A 293 -2.47 19.35 -7.81
C GLY A 293 -3.56 19.36 -6.74
N ARG A 294 -3.18 18.89 -5.54
CA ARG A 294 -4.04 18.86 -4.36
C ARG A 294 -4.77 20.18 -4.12
N ASN A 295 -6.09 20.10 -3.91
CA ASN A 295 -6.94 21.21 -3.51
C ASN A 295 -8.00 20.74 -2.49
N SER A 296 -8.43 21.63 -1.60
CA SER A 296 -9.46 21.32 -0.61
C SER A 296 -10.78 20.93 -1.28
N GLY A 297 -11.38 19.84 -0.80
CA GLY A 297 -12.64 19.33 -1.32
C GLY A 297 -12.92 17.92 -0.84
N THR A 298 -14.14 17.46 -1.11
CA THR A 298 -14.62 16.12 -0.74
C THR A 298 -15.27 15.45 -1.93
N ARG A 299 -14.73 14.31 -2.36
CA ARG A 299 -15.38 13.45 -3.34
C ARG A 299 -16.02 12.25 -2.66
N TYR A 300 -17.29 12.03 -2.98
CA TYR A 300 -17.99 10.80 -2.64
C TYR A 300 -18.15 9.88 -3.85
N GLY A 301 -18.05 8.59 -3.59
CA GLY A 301 -18.42 7.51 -4.49
C GLY A 301 -19.50 6.65 -3.85
N THR A 302 -20.46 6.23 -4.67
CA THR A 302 -21.50 5.28 -4.26
C THR A 302 -21.88 4.43 -5.45
N PHE A 303 -22.07 3.14 -5.20
CA PHE A 303 -22.91 2.24 -5.99
C PHE A 303 -23.61 1.33 -5.00
N VAL A 304 -24.60 0.55 -5.46
CA VAL A 304 -25.26 -0.42 -4.60
C VAL A 304 -24.22 -1.33 -3.95
N GLY A 305 -24.24 -1.36 -2.62
CA GLY A 305 -23.32 -2.14 -1.80
C GLY A 305 -21.95 -1.51 -1.52
N THR A 306 -21.63 -0.29 -1.97
CA THR A 306 -20.38 0.38 -1.54
C THR A 306 -20.55 1.89 -1.43
N SER A 307 -19.89 2.49 -0.44
CA SER A 307 -19.68 3.94 -0.43
C SER A 307 -18.24 4.23 -0.05
N ALA A 308 -17.67 5.26 -0.66
CA ALA A 308 -16.33 5.73 -0.36
C ALA A 308 -16.29 7.26 -0.32
N GLY A 309 -15.40 7.80 0.49
CA GLY A 309 -15.11 9.22 0.56
C GLY A 309 -13.62 9.48 0.47
N ALA A 310 -13.24 10.55 -0.21
CA ALA A 310 -11.88 11.08 -0.27
C ALA A 310 -11.93 12.59 -0.05
N THR A 311 -11.25 13.06 0.98
CA THR A 311 -11.36 14.44 1.44
C THR A 311 -9.98 15.02 1.68
N THR A 312 -9.75 16.15 1.03
CA THR A 312 -8.63 17.02 1.30
C THR A 312 -9.15 18.24 2.06
N THR A 313 -8.58 18.49 3.23
CA THR A 313 -8.97 19.62 4.09
C THR A 313 -7.76 20.28 4.72
N MET A 314 -7.96 21.52 5.21
CA MET A 314 -6.97 22.33 5.90
C MET A 314 -7.62 23.04 7.11
N PRO A 315 -8.07 22.29 8.13
CA PRO A 315 -8.49 22.92 9.39
C PRO A 315 -7.34 23.70 10.03
N THR A 316 -7.64 24.49 11.06
CA THR A 316 -6.64 25.24 11.84
C THR A 316 -5.52 24.35 12.41
N THR A 317 -5.78 23.04 12.55
CA THR A 317 -4.86 22.03 13.08
C THR A 317 -3.89 21.46 12.05
N GLY A 318 -4.00 21.82 10.77
CA GLY A 318 -3.03 21.43 9.75
C GLY A 318 -3.65 20.94 8.44
N ARG A 319 -2.77 20.45 7.57
CA ARG A 319 -3.12 19.92 6.25
C ARG A 319 -3.44 18.43 6.37
N TRP A 320 -4.66 18.03 6.06
CA TRP A 320 -5.11 16.64 6.21
C TRP A 320 -5.75 16.11 4.93
N ASP A 321 -5.45 14.87 4.62
CA ASP A 321 -5.99 14.10 3.53
C ASP A 321 -6.52 12.79 4.11
N PHE A 322 -7.81 12.50 3.96
CA PHE A 322 -8.37 11.28 4.49
C PHE A 322 -9.28 10.60 3.48
N ALA A 323 -9.40 9.30 3.63
CA ALA A 323 -10.38 8.53 2.91
C ALA A 323 -11.06 7.54 3.83
N TRP A 324 -12.28 7.17 3.49
CA TRP A 324 -13.03 6.13 4.16
C TRP A 324 -13.80 5.31 3.14
N ALA A 325 -14.13 4.07 3.49
CA ALA A 325 -14.98 3.22 2.68
C ALA A 325 -15.86 2.31 3.55
N THR A 326 -17.03 1.97 3.04
CA THR A 326 -17.99 1.06 3.64
C THR A 326 -18.38 -0.02 2.62
N ASN A 327 -18.62 -1.24 3.08
CA ASN A 327 -19.11 -2.33 2.23
C ASN A 327 -20.64 -2.26 1.99
N ARG A 328 -21.22 -1.07 2.11
CA ARG A 328 -22.65 -0.82 1.95
C ARG A 328 -22.86 0.57 1.40
N GLU A 329 -23.88 0.72 0.56
CA GLU A 329 -24.33 2.02 0.11
C GLU A 329 -24.99 2.79 1.26
N ILE A 330 -24.59 4.05 1.43
CA ILE A 330 -25.21 4.99 2.36
C ILE A 330 -25.61 6.28 1.64
N ASP A 331 -26.63 6.97 2.15
CA ASP A 331 -27.09 8.24 1.61
C ASP A 331 -26.10 9.39 1.89
N ASN A 332 -26.29 10.53 1.23
CA ASN A 332 -25.38 11.67 1.39
C ASN A 332 -25.36 12.24 2.82
N THR A 333 -26.47 12.17 3.56
CA THR A 333 -26.54 12.61 4.96
C THR A 333 -25.54 11.84 5.81
N LEU A 334 -25.47 10.52 5.63
CA LEU A 334 -24.55 9.65 6.35
C LEU A 334 -23.11 9.78 5.87
N LYS A 335 -22.88 10.01 4.57
CA LYS A 335 -21.55 10.35 4.03
C LYS A 335 -21.02 11.63 4.64
N ASP A 336 -21.87 12.64 4.76
CA ASP A 336 -21.57 13.91 5.42
C ASP A 336 -21.37 13.72 6.91
N GLN A 337 -22.14 12.84 7.57
CA GLN A 337 -21.93 12.51 8.97
C GLN A 337 -20.54 11.88 9.22
N LEU A 338 -20.12 10.91 8.39
CA LEU A 338 -18.77 10.33 8.49
C LEU A 338 -17.70 11.39 8.24
N THR A 339 -17.83 12.14 7.15
CA THR A 339 -16.82 13.12 6.73
C THR A 339 -16.70 14.28 7.70
N ASN A 340 -17.82 14.88 8.10
CA ASN A 340 -17.83 15.97 9.07
C ASN A 340 -17.42 15.48 10.46
N GLY A 341 -17.75 14.24 10.82
CA GLY A 341 -17.26 13.58 12.02
C GLY A 341 -15.73 13.48 12.03
N ILE A 342 -15.12 13.07 10.91
CA ILE A 342 -13.65 13.02 10.74
C ILE A 342 -13.05 14.43 10.74
N VAL A 343 -13.68 15.40 10.07
CA VAL A 343 -13.22 16.82 10.08
C VAL A 343 -13.28 17.41 11.48
N SER A 344 -14.35 17.19 12.23
CA SER A 344 -14.47 17.62 13.62
C SER A 344 -13.44 16.94 14.50
N TYR A 345 -13.24 15.63 14.31
CA TYR A 345 -12.18 14.87 14.97
C TYR A 345 -10.80 15.49 14.69
N LEU A 346 -10.50 15.85 13.43
CA LEU A 346 -9.25 16.52 13.06
C LEU A 346 -9.14 17.94 13.64
N GLY A 347 -10.25 18.66 13.78
CA GLY A 347 -10.29 19.97 14.43
C GLY A 347 -9.96 19.90 15.93
N THR A 348 -10.33 18.81 16.60
CA THR A 348 -10.06 18.61 18.04
C THR A 348 -8.73 17.90 18.30
N PHE A 349 -8.44 16.84 17.54
CA PHE A 349 -7.33 15.92 17.79
C PHE A 349 -6.23 15.96 16.74
N GLY A 350 -6.39 16.68 15.63
CA GLY A 350 -5.40 16.73 14.55
C GLY A 350 -4.03 17.20 15.02
N ALA A 351 -3.96 18.21 15.89
CA ALA A 351 -2.70 18.65 16.49
C ALA A 351 -2.03 17.58 17.38
N SER A 352 -2.80 16.58 17.83
CA SER A 352 -2.32 15.45 18.65
C SER A 352 -1.94 14.22 17.81
N LEU A 353 -2.23 14.21 16.50
CA LEU A 353 -1.82 13.18 15.55
C LEU A 353 -0.36 13.41 15.15
N THR A 354 0.55 13.05 16.04
CA THR A 354 1.98 13.37 15.91
C THR A 354 2.86 12.19 15.50
N THR A 355 2.40 10.95 15.68
CA THR A 355 3.18 9.77 15.30
C THR A 355 2.62 9.04 14.08
N PRO A 356 3.47 8.77 13.06
CA PRO A 356 3.04 8.10 11.84
C PRO A 356 3.09 6.57 11.94
N PHE A 357 2.16 5.89 11.28
CA PHE A 357 2.14 4.42 11.17
C PHE A 357 2.88 3.91 9.93
N ASP A 358 3.79 4.71 9.35
CA ASP A 358 4.26 4.61 7.95
C ASP A 358 5.67 4.03 7.71
N VAL A 359 5.86 2.72 7.82
CA VAL A 359 7.10 1.94 7.56
C VAL A 359 7.04 0.66 6.59
N ASP A 360 6.33 0.58 5.42
CA ASP A 360 6.12 -0.68 4.62
C ASP A 360 6.42 -0.59 3.11
N GLU A 361 6.90 0.52 2.57
CA GLU A 361 7.33 0.56 1.18
C GLU A 361 8.65 1.33 1.11
N GLY A 362 9.76 0.57 1.25
CA GLY A 362 11.11 1.08 1.05
C GLY A 362 12.20 0.66 2.03
N PHE A 363 11.93 -0.33 2.86
CA PHE A 363 12.68 -0.48 4.10
C PHE A 363 13.82 -1.48 4.10
N ALA A 364 13.68 -2.60 3.37
CA ALA A 364 14.82 -3.52 3.16
C ALA A 364 16.01 -2.80 2.51
N ILE A 365 15.76 -1.89 1.57
CA ILE A 365 16.81 -1.11 0.90
C ILE A 365 17.61 -0.27 1.90
N ARG A 366 16.92 0.44 2.80
CA ARG A 366 17.55 1.23 3.86
C ARG A 366 18.35 0.36 4.82
N GLY A 367 17.76 -0.74 5.30
CA GLY A 367 18.42 -1.68 6.20
C GLY A 367 19.68 -2.29 5.59
N VAL A 368 19.66 -2.63 4.31
CA VAL A 368 20.83 -3.14 3.57
C VAL A 368 21.91 -2.07 3.43
N LEU A 369 21.55 -0.83 3.11
CA LEU A 369 22.53 0.26 3.02
C LEU A 369 23.21 0.52 4.37
N LEU A 370 22.47 0.42 5.46
CA LEU A 370 22.98 0.60 6.81
C LEU A 370 23.88 -0.56 7.24
N LEU A 371 23.36 -1.79 7.24
CA LEU A 371 24.10 -2.97 7.69
C LEU A 371 25.26 -3.35 6.76
N GLY A 372 25.15 -3.02 5.46
CA GLY A 372 26.24 -3.16 4.52
C GLY A 372 27.38 -2.17 4.76
N GLY A 373 27.18 -1.18 5.63
CA GLY A 373 28.11 -0.09 5.86
C GLY A 373 28.28 0.81 4.63
N PHE A 374 27.29 0.82 3.74
CA PHE A 374 27.31 1.60 2.50
C PHE A 374 26.91 3.04 2.74
N ARG A 375 26.02 3.26 3.69
CA ARG A 375 25.68 4.58 4.20
C ARG A 375 25.59 4.50 5.71
N THR A 376 26.09 5.54 6.35
CA THR A 376 25.86 5.77 7.77
C THR A 376 24.40 6.09 8.02
N GLN A 377 24.02 5.98 9.28
CA GLN A 377 22.69 6.32 9.70
C GLN A 377 22.32 7.78 9.36
N HIS A 378 23.26 8.70 9.55
CA HIS A 378 23.10 10.11 9.25
C HIS A 378 22.88 10.37 7.75
N GLU A 379 23.61 9.69 6.86
CA GLU A 379 23.47 9.86 5.41
C GLU A 379 22.12 9.34 4.91
N LEU A 380 21.67 8.18 5.39
CA LEU A 380 20.36 7.62 5.02
C LEU A 380 19.20 8.51 5.45
N ASN A 381 19.36 9.35 6.46
CA ASN A 381 18.34 10.31 6.86
C ASN A 381 18.16 11.45 5.84
N ALA A 382 19.18 11.72 5.03
CA ALA A 382 19.20 12.82 4.08
C ALA A 382 18.84 12.41 2.64
N MET A 383 18.62 11.12 2.37
CA MET A 383 18.39 10.58 1.02
C MET A 383 16.90 10.43 0.71
N SER A 384 16.49 10.66 -0.54
CA SER A 384 15.17 10.25 -1.01
C SER A 384 15.10 8.72 -1.18
N TYR A 385 13.89 8.17 -1.24
CA TYR A 385 13.73 6.73 -1.46
C TYR A 385 14.34 6.27 -2.80
N GLU A 386 14.14 7.06 -3.86
CA GLU A 386 14.74 6.80 -5.17
C GLU A 386 16.27 6.86 -5.12
N ASP A 387 16.85 7.79 -4.36
CA ASP A 387 18.30 7.86 -4.14
C ASP A 387 18.83 6.67 -3.35
N MET A 388 18.09 6.20 -2.34
CA MET A 388 18.44 4.99 -1.60
C MET A 388 18.42 3.78 -2.52
N ARG A 389 17.36 3.63 -3.33
CA ARG A 389 17.26 2.56 -4.33
C ARG A 389 18.42 2.60 -5.32
N ASN A 390 18.69 3.76 -5.92
CA ASN A 390 19.77 3.93 -6.89
C ASN A 390 21.15 3.71 -6.26
N THR A 391 21.35 4.15 -5.01
CA THR A 391 22.58 3.89 -4.26
C THR A 391 22.78 2.41 -4.03
N LEU A 392 21.75 1.68 -3.58
CA LEU A 392 21.85 0.25 -3.34
C LEU A 392 22.23 -0.50 -4.62
N ILE A 393 21.62 -0.14 -5.76
CA ILE A 393 21.96 -0.69 -7.08
C ILE A 393 23.45 -0.51 -7.38
N VAL A 394 23.99 0.70 -7.17
CA VAL A 394 25.40 0.99 -7.41
C VAL A 394 26.29 0.16 -6.49
N GLU A 395 25.98 0.09 -5.20
CA GLU A 395 26.80 -0.67 -4.25
C GLU A 395 26.78 -2.18 -4.52
N MET A 396 25.63 -2.76 -4.84
CA MET A 396 25.54 -4.18 -5.20
C MET A 396 26.36 -4.52 -6.46
N SER A 397 26.39 -3.61 -7.44
CA SER A 397 27.23 -3.81 -8.64
C SER A 397 28.74 -3.80 -8.35
N LYS A 398 29.19 -3.16 -7.27
CA LYS A 398 30.60 -3.18 -6.85
C LYS A 398 31.01 -4.45 -6.10
N HIS A 399 30.02 -5.20 -5.61
CA HIS A 399 30.18 -6.38 -4.75
C HIS A 399 29.56 -7.64 -5.40
N SER A 400 29.41 -7.64 -6.72
CA SER A 400 28.97 -8.78 -7.53
C SER A 400 29.59 -8.68 -8.92
N ASN A 401 29.44 -9.72 -9.74
CA ASN A 401 29.77 -9.67 -11.16
C ASN A 401 28.61 -9.12 -12.02
N GLN A 402 27.52 -8.65 -11.40
CA GLN A 402 26.33 -8.16 -12.10
C GLN A 402 26.43 -6.65 -12.41
N PRO A 403 26.11 -6.21 -13.64
CA PRO A 403 26.18 -4.81 -14.02
C PRO A 403 25.01 -4.00 -13.44
N ILE A 404 25.20 -2.68 -13.28
CA ILE A 404 24.18 -1.74 -12.80
C ILE A 404 22.84 -1.90 -13.54
N GLY A 405 22.89 -1.97 -14.88
CA GLY A 405 21.70 -2.08 -15.72
C GLY A 405 20.86 -3.33 -15.43
N TRP A 406 21.49 -4.41 -14.97
CA TRP A 406 20.78 -5.64 -14.57
C TRP A 406 19.98 -5.43 -13.28
N TYR A 407 20.56 -4.75 -12.29
CA TYR A 407 19.89 -4.41 -11.04
C TYR A 407 18.79 -3.36 -11.23
N GLN A 408 18.96 -2.39 -12.13
CA GLN A 408 17.93 -1.38 -12.39
C GLN A 408 16.58 -1.98 -12.81
N GLY A 409 16.61 -3.13 -13.48
CA GLY A 409 15.44 -3.88 -13.90
C GLY A 409 14.71 -4.68 -12.81
N GLN A 410 15.20 -4.70 -11.56
CA GLN A 410 14.60 -5.45 -10.45
C GLN A 410 13.65 -4.57 -9.61
N ASP A 411 12.60 -5.16 -9.04
CA ASP A 411 11.75 -4.47 -8.07
C ASP A 411 12.45 -4.28 -6.70
N ASP A 412 11.88 -3.44 -5.86
CA ASP A 412 12.52 -3.01 -4.59
C ASP A 412 12.61 -4.12 -3.54
N ALA A 413 11.66 -5.05 -3.54
CA ALA A 413 11.69 -6.20 -2.64
C ALA A 413 12.80 -7.17 -3.05
N THR A 414 12.93 -7.42 -4.36
CA THR A 414 13.99 -8.23 -4.96
C THR A 414 15.37 -7.61 -4.73
N LEU A 415 15.51 -6.30 -4.93
CA LEU A 415 16.74 -5.54 -4.63
C LEU A 415 17.11 -5.61 -3.15
N GLY A 416 16.13 -5.41 -2.27
CA GLY A 416 16.31 -5.54 -0.82
C GLY A 416 16.77 -6.94 -0.43
N GLY A 417 16.16 -7.99 -0.98
CA GLY A 417 16.54 -9.39 -0.73
C GLY A 417 17.95 -9.74 -1.23
N MET A 418 18.28 -9.36 -2.48
CA MET A 418 19.62 -9.57 -3.05
C MET A 418 20.69 -8.84 -2.24
N GLY A 419 20.43 -7.58 -1.90
CA GLY A 419 21.31 -6.78 -1.08
C GLY A 419 21.49 -7.36 0.33
N ALA A 420 20.42 -7.87 0.94
CA ALA A 420 20.49 -8.52 2.24
C ALA A 420 21.33 -9.80 2.21
N ALA A 421 21.19 -10.65 1.17
CA ALA A 421 22.02 -11.84 1.02
C ALA A 421 23.49 -11.50 0.80
N MET A 422 23.79 -10.51 -0.04
CA MET A 422 25.14 -10.01 -0.26
C MET A 422 25.77 -9.52 1.05
N VAL A 423 25.07 -8.65 1.79
CA VAL A 423 25.52 -8.13 3.08
C VAL A 423 25.68 -9.26 4.10
N TYR A 424 24.75 -10.21 4.15
CA TYR A 424 24.84 -11.37 5.05
C TYR A 424 26.10 -12.20 4.79
N LEU A 425 26.36 -12.59 3.53
CA LEU A 425 27.53 -13.41 3.18
C LEU A 425 28.84 -12.69 3.49
N ARG A 426 28.89 -11.40 3.14
CA ARG A 426 30.02 -10.51 3.42
C ARG A 426 30.26 -10.36 4.92
N HIS A 427 29.19 -10.07 5.66
CA HIS A 427 29.27 -9.70 7.07
C HIS A 427 29.55 -10.90 7.95
N THR A 428 28.97 -12.07 7.66
CA THR A 428 29.26 -13.31 8.40
C THR A 428 30.64 -13.90 8.10
N GLY A 429 31.33 -13.36 7.08
CA GLY A 429 32.62 -13.89 6.63
C GLY A 429 32.50 -15.15 5.78
N SER A 430 31.28 -15.56 5.43
CA SER A 430 31.03 -16.71 4.55
C SER A 430 31.64 -16.50 3.16
N ARG A 431 31.67 -15.25 2.68
CA ARG A 431 32.40 -14.83 1.47
C ARG A 431 33.04 -13.47 1.72
N ASP A 432 34.26 -13.27 1.22
CA ASP A 432 34.93 -11.98 1.25
C ASP A 432 34.58 -11.12 0.01
N ASP A 433 35.04 -9.87 0.00
CA ASP A 433 34.76 -8.92 -1.09
C ASP A 433 35.40 -9.34 -2.43
N ALA A 434 36.44 -10.17 -2.42
CA ALA A 434 37.06 -10.67 -3.66
C ALA A 434 36.21 -11.78 -4.27
N ALA A 435 35.75 -12.73 -3.46
CA ALA A 435 34.85 -13.80 -3.85
C ALA A 435 33.50 -13.25 -4.32
N LEU A 436 32.90 -12.33 -3.57
CA LEU A 436 31.60 -11.74 -3.92
C LEU A 436 31.61 -11.06 -5.29
N ARG A 437 32.69 -10.35 -5.65
CA ARG A 437 32.85 -9.73 -6.97
C ARG A 437 32.92 -10.71 -8.14
N GLN A 438 33.23 -11.98 -7.89
CA GLN A 438 33.20 -13.03 -8.90
C GLN A 438 31.85 -13.76 -8.96
N MET A 439 30.94 -13.46 -8.02
CA MET A 439 29.65 -14.14 -7.88
C MET A 439 28.53 -13.28 -8.46
N SER A 440 27.59 -13.93 -9.15
CA SER A 440 26.32 -13.33 -9.50
C SER A 440 25.38 -13.25 -8.29
N ALA A 441 24.31 -12.47 -8.38
CA ALA A 441 23.28 -12.44 -7.34
C ALA A 441 22.68 -13.84 -7.09
N ASP A 442 22.58 -14.68 -8.13
CA ASP A 442 22.10 -16.05 -8.02
C ASP A 442 23.14 -16.96 -7.34
N ASP A 443 24.43 -16.78 -7.62
CA ASP A 443 25.50 -17.52 -6.92
C ASP A 443 25.52 -17.17 -5.42
N GLN A 444 25.28 -15.91 -5.09
CA GLN A 444 25.15 -15.44 -3.70
C GLN A 444 23.93 -16.08 -3.02
N ARG A 445 22.76 -16.05 -3.68
CA ARG A 445 21.55 -16.72 -3.18
C ARG A 445 21.76 -18.24 -3.01
N ASN A 446 22.34 -18.91 -3.99
CA ASN A 446 22.59 -20.35 -3.95
C ASN A 446 23.59 -20.72 -2.84
N THR A 447 24.61 -19.88 -2.63
CA THR A 447 25.53 -20.04 -1.50
C THR A 447 24.78 -19.96 -0.17
N LEU A 448 23.89 -18.97 0.00
CA LEU A 448 23.05 -18.86 1.19
C LEU A 448 22.18 -20.10 1.41
N ILE A 449 21.59 -20.65 0.35
CA ILE A 449 20.80 -21.89 0.42
C ILE A 449 21.64 -23.07 0.88
N VAL A 450 22.88 -23.21 0.39
CA VAL A 450 23.78 -24.29 0.82
C VAL A 450 24.15 -24.15 2.30
N GLU A 451 24.46 -22.94 2.75
CA GLU A 451 24.77 -22.67 4.17
C GLU A 451 23.58 -22.97 5.09
N MET A 452 22.37 -22.71 4.61
CA MET A 452 21.12 -22.99 5.33
C MET A 452 20.69 -24.45 5.27
N ASP A 453 20.94 -25.14 4.17
CA ASP A 453 20.66 -26.58 4.06
C ASP A 453 21.51 -27.36 5.07
N ALA A 454 22.79 -27.00 5.18
CA ALA A 454 23.67 -27.56 6.21
C ALA A 454 23.14 -27.35 7.64
N GLN A 455 22.35 -26.29 7.87
CA GLN A 455 21.74 -25.98 9.16
C GLN A 455 20.39 -26.67 9.38
N THR A 456 19.56 -26.76 8.34
CA THR A 456 18.13 -27.08 8.48
C THR A 456 17.75 -28.43 7.89
N GLY A 457 18.63 -29.03 7.07
CA GLY A 457 18.39 -30.25 6.31
C GLY A 457 17.24 -30.15 5.30
N GLN A 458 16.78 -28.93 4.97
CA GLN A 458 15.58 -28.69 4.16
C GLN A 458 15.85 -28.74 2.65
N GLY A 459 17.11 -28.78 2.23
CA GLY A 459 17.57 -28.99 0.85
C GLY A 459 16.77 -28.23 -0.19
N ARG A 460 16.03 -28.98 -1.02
CA ARG A 460 15.19 -28.42 -2.09
C ARG A 460 14.07 -27.49 -1.61
N ALA A 461 13.57 -27.65 -0.37
CA ALA A 461 12.48 -26.81 0.13
C ALA A 461 12.91 -25.35 0.32
N LEU A 462 14.21 -25.08 0.55
CA LEU A 462 14.75 -23.73 0.66
C LEU A 462 14.65 -22.95 -0.66
N GLN A 463 14.64 -23.63 -1.81
CA GLN A 463 14.53 -22.97 -3.11
C GLN A 463 13.22 -22.21 -3.29
N GLY A 464 12.16 -22.56 -2.55
CA GLY A 464 10.84 -21.93 -2.61
C GLY A 464 10.70 -20.62 -1.84
N PHE A 465 11.72 -20.20 -1.07
CA PHE A 465 11.69 -18.96 -0.30
C PHE A 465 12.28 -17.79 -1.09
N SER A 466 11.78 -16.57 -0.81
CA SER A 466 12.41 -15.36 -1.32
C SER A 466 13.81 -15.20 -0.75
N THR A 467 14.66 -14.42 -1.41
CA THR A 467 16.03 -14.19 -0.92
C THR A 467 16.03 -13.51 0.45
N LEU A 468 15.07 -12.62 0.73
CA LEU A 468 14.94 -12.01 2.05
C LEU A 468 14.48 -13.02 3.11
N ASP A 469 13.50 -13.87 2.79
CA ASP A 469 13.06 -14.94 3.69
C ASP A 469 14.22 -15.88 4.03
N LEU A 470 15.05 -16.23 3.06
CA LEU A 470 16.25 -17.05 3.28
C LEU A 470 17.20 -16.38 4.27
N VAL A 471 17.46 -15.09 4.14
CA VAL A 471 18.28 -14.33 5.10
C VAL A 471 17.63 -14.37 6.49
N LEU A 472 16.31 -14.13 6.59
CA LEU A 472 15.61 -14.13 7.89
C LEU A 472 15.62 -15.52 8.55
N ILE A 473 15.44 -16.60 7.78
CA ILE A 473 15.53 -17.98 8.27
C ILE A 473 16.97 -18.29 8.71
N ALA A 474 17.98 -17.85 7.95
CA ALA A 474 19.39 -18.01 8.34
C ALA A 474 19.69 -17.32 9.68
N LEU A 475 19.00 -16.20 9.95
CA LEU A 475 19.06 -15.47 11.21
C LEU A 475 18.20 -16.07 12.34
N GLY A 476 17.44 -17.14 12.08
CA GLY A 476 16.68 -17.87 13.10
C GLY A 476 15.16 -17.68 13.07
N SER A 477 14.60 -17.08 12.02
CA SER A 477 13.15 -16.98 11.81
C SER A 477 12.48 -18.35 11.66
N ASP A 478 11.24 -18.47 12.14
CA ASP A 478 10.40 -19.68 12.14
C ASP A 478 9.79 -20.03 10.78
N LEU A 479 9.98 -19.19 9.76
CA LEU A 479 9.34 -19.29 8.43
C LEU A 479 9.53 -20.66 7.75
N ALA A 480 10.63 -21.37 8.03
CA ALA A 480 10.89 -22.71 7.50
C ALA A 480 10.36 -23.87 8.38
N ILE A 481 9.98 -23.61 9.63
CA ILE A 481 9.76 -24.65 10.66
C ILE A 481 8.27 -24.91 10.92
N ARG A 482 7.35 -24.30 10.17
CA ARG A 482 5.91 -24.61 10.27
C ARG A 482 5.61 -26.07 9.87
N GLY A 483 5.76 -26.98 10.85
CA GLY A 483 5.29 -28.36 10.83
C GLY A 483 6.31 -29.46 10.47
N ARG A 484 7.64 -29.26 10.53
CA ARG A 484 8.60 -30.29 10.01
C ARG A 484 9.70 -30.81 10.94
N VAL A 485 9.99 -30.22 12.11
CA VAL A 485 10.97 -30.80 13.05
C VAL A 485 10.51 -30.63 14.51
N PRO A 486 10.19 -31.71 15.24
CA PRO A 486 9.90 -31.64 16.67
C PRO A 486 11.16 -31.22 17.48
N GLY A 487 11.05 -30.18 18.31
CA GLY A 487 12.10 -29.79 19.28
C GLY A 487 12.99 -28.59 18.89
N LEU A 488 12.84 -28.02 17.69
CA LEU A 488 13.45 -26.73 17.34
C LEU A 488 12.54 -25.59 17.83
N VAL A 489 13.01 -24.82 18.81
CA VAL A 489 12.39 -23.54 19.18
C VAL A 489 12.91 -22.49 18.21
N SER A 490 12.03 -21.80 17.50
CA SER A 490 12.42 -20.63 16.70
C SER A 490 13.00 -19.56 17.62
N SER A 491 14.25 -19.15 17.39
CA SER A 491 14.87 -18.07 18.14
C SER A 491 15.91 -17.33 17.30
N TRP A 492 15.87 -16.00 17.42
CA TRP A 492 16.83 -15.08 16.83
C TRP A 492 18.19 -15.09 17.54
N ILE A 493 18.35 -15.82 18.67
CA ILE A 493 19.64 -15.98 19.37
C ILE A 493 20.75 -16.38 18.41
N ARG A 494 20.46 -17.32 17.50
CA ARG A 494 21.39 -17.76 16.47
C ARG A 494 21.82 -16.60 15.57
N GLY A 495 20.84 -15.84 15.05
CA GLY A 495 21.10 -14.69 14.19
C GLY A 495 21.92 -13.62 14.88
N VAL A 496 21.67 -13.37 16.17
CA VAL A 496 22.47 -12.42 16.96
C VAL A 496 23.92 -12.87 17.09
N LEU A 497 24.17 -14.13 17.43
CA LEU A 497 25.54 -14.66 17.52
C LEU A 497 26.28 -14.57 16.20
N LEU A 498 25.59 -14.87 15.10
CA LEU A 498 26.15 -14.88 13.77
C LEU A 498 26.44 -13.46 13.25
N VAL A 499 25.45 -12.57 13.31
CA VAL A 499 25.60 -11.17 12.87
C VAL A 499 26.52 -10.38 13.81
N GLY A 500 26.60 -10.77 15.09
CA GLY A 500 27.58 -10.26 16.03
C GLY A 500 29.01 -10.73 15.77
N ARG A 501 29.22 -11.68 14.83
CA ARG A 501 30.50 -12.39 14.62
C ARG A 501 31.05 -13.03 15.89
N PHE A 502 30.16 -13.43 16.79
CA PHE A 502 30.55 -14.11 18.02
C PHE A 502 30.78 -15.59 17.78
N ARG A 503 30.05 -16.16 16.83
CA ARG A 503 30.27 -17.52 16.32
C ARG A 503 30.10 -17.53 14.81
N THR A 504 30.81 -18.45 14.18
CA THR A 504 30.69 -18.75 12.75
C THR A 504 29.49 -19.66 12.50
N GLN A 505 29.03 -19.71 11.24
CA GLN A 505 27.96 -20.62 10.83
C GLN A 505 28.30 -22.08 11.14
N GLN A 506 29.57 -22.49 10.94
CA GLN A 506 30.04 -23.85 11.21
C GLN A 506 29.95 -24.21 12.70
N GLU A 507 30.34 -23.30 13.60
CA GLU A 507 30.23 -23.52 15.04
C GLU A 507 28.75 -23.63 15.44
N LEU A 508 27.91 -22.69 15.00
CA LEU A 508 26.48 -22.66 15.32
C LEU A 508 25.71 -23.88 14.81
N ASN A 509 26.18 -24.55 13.74
CA ASN A 509 25.56 -25.79 13.24
C ASN A 509 25.73 -26.98 14.20
N THR A 510 26.70 -26.91 15.12
CA THR A 510 27.00 -27.99 16.07
C THR A 510 26.52 -27.71 17.50
N MET A 511 25.99 -26.51 17.74
CA MET A 511 25.57 -26.06 19.07
C MET A 511 24.10 -26.39 19.33
N SER A 512 23.79 -26.83 20.55
CA SER A 512 22.40 -26.93 21.00
C SER A 512 21.80 -25.53 21.22
N HIS A 513 20.47 -25.43 21.34
CA HIS A 513 19.81 -24.17 21.66
C HIS A 513 20.33 -23.58 22.99
N ASP A 514 20.50 -24.42 24.01
CA ASP A 514 21.01 -24.01 25.32
C ASP A 514 22.48 -23.54 25.24
N ASP A 515 23.31 -24.19 24.41
CA ASP A 515 24.68 -23.74 24.17
C ASP A 515 24.71 -22.38 23.47
N MET A 516 23.84 -22.16 22.49
CA MET A 516 23.70 -20.88 21.81
C MET A 516 23.24 -19.79 22.79
N ARG A 517 22.21 -20.08 23.59
CA ARG A 517 21.72 -19.17 24.62
C ARG A 517 22.81 -18.80 25.62
N ASN A 518 23.51 -19.77 26.19
CA ASN A 518 24.59 -19.54 27.15
C ASN A 518 25.77 -18.79 26.52
N THR A 519 26.10 -19.11 25.26
CA THR A 519 27.13 -18.38 24.51
C THR A 519 26.73 -16.94 24.32
N LEU A 520 25.48 -16.65 23.93
CA LEU A 520 25.02 -15.28 23.77
C LEU A 520 25.13 -14.51 25.08
N ILE A 521 24.71 -15.10 26.21
CA ILE A 521 24.87 -14.48 27.54
C ILE A 521 26.34 -14.10 27.80
N VAL A 522 27.29 -15.01 27.56
CA VAL A 522 28.72 -14.75 27.75
C VAL A 522 29.21 -13.59 26.87
N GLU A 523 28.81 -13.58 25.59
CA GLU A 523 29.25 -12.55 24.65
C GLU A 523 28.62 -11.19 24.97
N MET A 524 27.34 -11.17 25.35
CA MET A 524 26.67 -9.97 25.84
C MET A 524 27.39 -9.38 27.06
N THR A 525 27.76 -10.20 28.04
CA THR A 525 28.52 -9.76 29.23
C THR A 525 29.91 -9.21 28.88
N LYS A 526 30.59 -9.74 27.87
CA LYS A 526 31.90 -9.21 27.43
C LYS A 526 31.79 -7.85 26.72
N HIS A 527 30.63 -7.56 26.15
CA HIS A 527 30.39 -6.41 25.29
C HIS A 527 29.46 -5.37 25.91
N SER A 528 29.09 -5.53 27.18
CA SER A 528 28.30 -4.59 27.97
C SER A 528 28.86 -4.45 29.38
N ASN A 529 28.35 -3.51 30.17
CA ASN A 529 28.68 -3.38 31.58
C ASN A 529 27.76 -4.24 32.49
N GLN A 530 26.96 -5.14 31.90
CA GLN A 530 25.91 -5.89 32.60
C GLN A 530 26.36 -7.31 32.98
N SER A 531 25.95 -7.78 34.16
CA SER A 531 26.40 -9.07 34.70
C SER A 531 25.80 -10.27 33.97
N THR A 532 26.48 -11.42 34.05
CA THR A 532 26.01 -12.70 33.51
C THR A 532 24.64 -13.10 34.06
N GLU A 533 24.44 -12.94 35.37
CA GLU A 533 23.20 -13.30 36.07
C GLU A 533 22.01 -12.48 35.55
N SER A 534 22.25 -11.22 35.16
CA SER A 534 21.23 -10.35 34.60
C SER A 534 20.72 -10.87 33.25
N TYR A 535 21.61 -11.39 32.39
CA TYR A 535 21.20 -11.98 31.11
C TYR A 535 20.61 -13.38 31.26
N GLN A 536 21.06 -14.16 32.23
CA GLN A 536 20.49 -15.48 32.54
C GLN A 536 19.01 -15.38 32.94
N ALA A 537 18.61 -14.30 33.62
CA ALA A 537 17.24 -14.06 34.06
C ALA A 537 16.24 -13.75 32.93
N LEU A 538 16.72 -13.40 31.73
CA LEU A 538 15.85 -13.09 30.58
C LEU A 538 15.29 -14.35 29.93
N ASN A 539 14.08 -14.35 29.39
CA ASN A 539 13.67 -15.42 28.47
C ASN A 539 14.35 -15.27 27.09
N ASP A 540 14.16 -16.22 26.18
CA ASP A 540 14.82 -16.19 24.86
C ASP A 540 14.43 -14.97 24.02
N ALA A 541 13.15 -14.61 24.00
CA ALA A 541 12.65 -13.45 23.25
C ALA A 541 13.24 -12.12 23.78
N GLN A 542 13.47 -12.03 25.08
CA GLN A 542 14.13 -10.87 25.70
C GLN A 542 15.62 -10.86 25.39
N LEU A 543 16.30 -12.01 25.55
CA LEU A 543 17.73 -12.14 25.32
C LEU A 543 18.10 -11.86 23.86
N GLU A 544 17.37 -12.44 22.91
CA GLU A 544 17.59 -12.20 21.48
C GLU A 544 17.35 -10.74 21.11
N GLY A 545 16.34 -10.10 21.71
CA GLY A 545 16.07 -8.69 21.49
C GLY A 545 17.24 -7.82 21.96
N VAL A 546 17.68 -7.98 23.21
CA VAL A 546 18.79 -7.20 23.77
C VAL A 546 20.05 -7.40 22.93
N GLY A 547 20.33 -8.64 22.54
CA GLY A 547 21.48 -8.94 21.70
C GLY A 547 21.39 -8.35 20.29
N ALA A 548 20.20 -8.34 19.67
CA ALA A 548 19.99 -7.71 18.38
C ALA A 548 20.30 -6.20 18.40
N VAL A 549 19.92 -5.50 19.48
CA VAL A 549 20.23 -4.07 19.67
C VAL A 549 21.74 -3.84 19.77
N MET A 550 22.44 -4.59 20.62
CA MET A 550 23.88 -4.45 20.80
C MET A 550 24.63 -4.65 19.48
N VAL A 551 24.30 -5.74 18.78
CA VAL A 551 24.93 -6.12 17.52
C VAL A 551 24.63 -5.11 16.41
N LEU A 552 23.40 -4.61 16.33
CA LEU A 552 23.03 -3.56 15.40
C LEU A 552 23.83 -2.28 15.64
N MET A 553 23.92 -1.82 16.89
CA MET A 553 24.67 -0.60 17.23
C MET A 553 26.14 -0.71 16.84
N ARG A 554 26.72 -1.89 17.08
CA ARG A 554 28.09 -2.22 16.70
C ARG A 554 28.27 -2.20 15.18
N ASN A 555 27.44 -2.93 14.44
CA ASN A 555 27.60 -3.14 13.00
C ASN A 555 27.24 -1.91 12.17
N ALA A 556 26.20 -1.17 12.57
CA ALA A 556 25.83 0.11 11.97
C ALA A 556 26.78 1.25 12.35
N ARG A 557 27.84 0.96 13.14
CA ARG A 557 28.84 1.91 13.63
C ARG A 557 28.24 3.08 14.42
N ILE A 558 27.15 2.79 15.13
CA ILE A 558 26.51 3.74 16.04
C ILE A 558 27.37 3.90 17.30
N ARG A 559 27.89 2.79 17.83
CA ARG A 559 28.89 2.76 18.91
C ARG A 559 29.93 1.70 18.64
N ASP A 560 31.16 1.96 19.07
CA ASP A 560 32.25 0.99 19.00
C ASP A 560 32.27 0.05 20.24
N ASP A 561 33.12 -0.98 20.19
CA ASP A 561 33.25 -1.98 21.26
C ASP A 561 33.75 -1.39 22.59
N GLY A 562 34.46 -0.26 22.56
CA GLY A 562 34.93 0.42 23.77
C GLY A 562 33.77 1.07 24.51
N ALA A 563 32.94 1.80 23.77
CA ALA A 563 31.75 2.44 24.29
C ALA A 563 30.72 1.40 24.76
N LEU A 564 30.44 0.37 23.96
CA LEU A 564 29.43 -0.66 24.31
C LEU A 564 29.74 -1.36 25.64
N ARG A 565 31.01 -1.63 25.95
CA ARG A 565 31.44 -2.23 27.24
C ARG A 565 31.17 -1.37 28.46
N GLN A 566 30.97 -0.06 28.29
CA GLN A 566 30.61 0.86 29.36
C GLN A 566 29.10 1.05 29.47
N MET A 567 28.31 0.38 28.63
CA MET A 567 26.87 0.55 28.51
C MET A 567 26.14 -0.70 28.96
N SER A 568 25.08 -0.51 29.73
CA SER A 568 24.13 -1.57 30.07
C SER A 568 23.23 -1.89 28.88
N ALA A 569 22.48 -3.00 28.91
CA ALA A 569 21.47 -3.26 27.88
C ALA A 569 20.47 -2.11 27.74
N ASP A 570 20.14 -1.45 28.84
CA ASP A 570 19.23 -0.31 28.85
C ASP A 570 19.88 0.94 28.23
N ASP A 571 21.16 1.21 28.49
CA ASP A 571 21.89 2.31 27.85
C ASP A 571 21.98 2.11 26.33
N GLN A 572 22.22 0.87 25.90
CA GLN A 572 22.28 0.50 24.48
C GLN A 572 20.91 0.68 23.81
N ARG A 573 19.86 0.13 24.42
CA ARG A 573 18.47 0.33 23.98
C ARG A 573 18.13 1.81 23.86
N ASN A 574 18.42 2.60 24.89
CA ASN A 574 18.13 4.03 24.93
C ASN A 574 18.90 4.80 23.84
N THR A 575 20.16 4.42 23.61
CA THR A 575 20.96 5.02 22.54
C THR A 575 20.36 4.72 21.17
N LEU A 576 19.99 3.47 20.89
CA LEU A 576 19.37 3.11 19.61
C LEU A 576 18.03 3.84 19.41
N ILE A 577 17.23 4.02 20.47
CA ILE A 577 15.98 4.80 20.41
C ILE A 577 16.26 6.24 19.97
N VAL A 578 17.25 6.91 20.57
CA VAL A 578 17.62 8.29 20.19
C VAL A 578 18.03 8.35 18.72
N GLU A 579 18.83 7.39 18.27
CA GLU A 579 19.31 7.32 16.89
C GLU A 579 18.18 7.05 15.90
N LEU A 580 17.19 6.22 16.25
CA LEU A 580 16.02 5.91 15.40
C LEU A 580 14.98 7.01 15.37
N ASP A 581 14.78 7.69 16.50
CA ASP A 581 13.86 8.82 16.60
C ASP A 581 14.29 9.95 15.67
N ALA A 582 15.60 10.23 15.62
CA ALA A 582 16.17 11.21 14.70
C ALA A 582 15.83 10.96 13.22
N GLN A 583 15.44 9.73 12.85
CA GLN A 583 15.19 9.29 11.47
C GLN A 583 13.71 9.21 11.16
N THR A 584 12.98 8.51 12.02
CA THR A 584 11.59 8.11 11.82
C THR A 584 10.64 9.13 12.40
N ARG A 585 11.14 9.95 13.34
CA ARG A 585 10.37 10.86 14.20
C ARG A 585 9.24 10.16 14.96
N LEU A 586 9.39 8.84 15.19
CA LEU A 586 8.43 8.01 15.93
C LEU A 586 8.47 8.28 17.44
N GLY A 587 9.49 8.98 17.95
CA GLY A 587 9.56 9.46 19.32
C GLY A 587 9.34 8.36 20.35
N ARG A 588 8.32 8.55 21.19
CA ARG A 588 7.99 7.62 22.28
C ARG A 588 7.49 6.26 21.81
N GLU A 589 7.03 6.12 20.57
CA GLU A 589 6.57 4.82 20.05
C GLU A 589 7.70 3.79 19.98
N LEU A 590 8.93 4.25 19.78
CA LEU A 590 10.12 3.41 19.84
C LEU A 590 10.34 2.82 21.24
N GLN A 591 10.03 3.57 22.31
CA GLN A 591 10.15 3.07 23.68
C GLN A 591 9.21 1.89 23.97
N GLY A 592 8.07 1.81 23.27
CA GLY A 592 7.09 0.74 23.41
C GLY A 592 7.43 -0.55 22.65
N LEU A 593 8.46 -0.52 21.79
CA LEU A 593 8.85 -1.71 21.02
C LEU A 593 9.69 -2.66 21.87
N SER A 594 9.54 -3.96 21.64
CA SER A 594 10.54 -4.91 22.13
C SER A 594 11.93 -4.55 21.58
N ASN A 595 13.00 -5.00 22.22
CA ASN A 595 14.35 -4.76 21.68
C ASN A 595 14.51 -5.30 20.25
N LEU A 596 13.86 -6.44 19.95
CA LEU A 596 13.79 -6.97 18.59
C LEU A 596 12.96 -6.06 17.66
N GLY A 597 11.85 -5.48 18.14
CA GLY A 597 11.08 -4.48 17.40
C GLY A 597 11.89 -3.23 17.07
N LEU A 598 12.70 -2.73 18.00
CA LEU A 598 13.64 -1.62 17.76
C LEU A 598 14.68 -1.96 16.70
N ALA A 599 15.29 -3.13 16.81
CA ALA A 599 16.26 -3.59 15.84
C ALA A 599 15.61 -3.73 14.45
N ARG A 600 14.41 -4.31 14.36
CA ARG A 600 13.64 -4.41 13.12
C ARG A 600 13.31 -3.04 12.53
N THR A 601 12.87 -2.08 13.35
CA THR A 601 12.59 -0.71 12.90
C THR A 601 13.83 0.02 12.39
N ALA A 602 15.02 -0.24 12.95
CA ALA A 602 16.28 0.27 12.39
C ALA A 602 16.63 -0.31 11.02
N LEU A 603 16.24 -1.56 10.77
CA LEU A 603 16.32 -2.19 9.47
C LEU A 603 15.17 -1.78 8.54
N GLY A 604 14.33 -0.88 9.03
CA GLY A 604 13.24 -0.27 8.30
C GLY A 604 11.88 -0.92 8.53
N ASP A 605 11.74 -1.93 9.37
CA ASP A 605 10.43 -2.54 9.53
C ASP A 605 9.40 -1.63 10.21
N ARG A 606 8.14 -1.72 9.75
CA ARG A 606 6.97 -1.13 10.39
C ARG A 606 6.82 -1.81 11.74
N PRO A 607 6.94 -1.09 12.86
CA PRO A 607 6.67 -1.72 14.12
C PRO A 607 5.24 -2.27 14.04
N ALA A 608 5.11 -3.59 14.09
CA ALA A 608 3.83 -4.24 14.21
C ALA A 608 3.28 -3.82 15.57
N MET A 609 2.32 -2.90 15.55
CA MET A 609 1.64 -2.44 16.75
C MET A 609 0.97 -3.66 17.38
N HIS A 610 1.56 -4.19 18.45
CA HIS A 610 0.88 -5.20 19.26
C HIS A 610 -0.37 -4.53 19.84
N SER A 611 -1.54 -4.95 19.35
CA SER A 611 -2.78 -4.86 20.09
C SER A 611 -2.65 -5.76 21.32
N GLY A 612 -2.06 -5.20 22.38
CA GLY A 612 -1.93 -5.88 23.67
C GLY A 612 -3.25 -5.85 24.42
N ALA A 613 -3.83 -7.06 24.57
CA ALA A 613 -4.76 -7.55 25.60
C ALA A 613 -6.02 -6.73 25.93
#